data_AF-A0A7Y3G1J9-F1
#
_entry.id   AF-A0A7Y3G1J9-F1
#
_cell.length_a   1.000
_cell.length_b   1.000
_cell.length_c   1.000
_cell.angle_alpha   90.00
_cell.angle_beta   90.00
_cell.angle_gamma   90.00
#
_symmetry.space_group_name_H-M   'P 1'
#
loop_
_entity.id
_entity.type
_entity.pdbx_description
1 polymer ?
#
loop_
_entity_poly.entity_id
_entity_poly.type
_entity_poly.pdbx_seq_one_letter_code
_entity_poly.pdbx_strand_id
1 'polypeptide(L)'
;QRLIEAVRTGEGGAFLALDPVVTEGFLASADAQILAAERLGHEPAIVCSASLRPVIKRLLRAGRPRLRVLSFAELTSGVPVEPLGVITVELENA
;
A
#
# COMPACT_ATOMS: atom_id res chain seq x y z
N GLN A 1 11.44 -4.77 1.51
CA GLN A 1 11.27 -6.06 2.23
C GLN A 1 11.08 -5.85 3.75
N ARG A 2 10.29 -4.87 4.24
CA ARG A 2 10.16 -4.64 5.70
C ARG A 2 8.71 -4.57 6.22
N LEU A 3 7.76 -4.09 5.42
CA LEU A 3 6.33 -4.06 5.80
C LEU A 3 5.73 -5.46 6.06
N ILE A 4 6.26 -6.50 5.40
CA ILE A 4 5.81 -7.89 5.55
C ILE A 4 6.11 -8.41 6.97
N GLU A 5 7.23 -8.00 7.58
CA GLU A 5 7.63 -8.44 8.91
C GLU A 5 6.74 -7.86 10.02
N ALA A 6 6.06 -6.74 9.73
CA ALA A 6 5.07 -6.13 10.63
C ALA A 6 3.66 -6.72 10.45
N VAL A 7 3.44 -7.57 9.43
CA VAL A 7 2.17 -8.28 9.28
C VAL A 7 2.11 -9.40 10.30
N ARG A 8 1.04 -9.44 11.10
CA ARG A 8 0.71 -10.58 11.96
C ARG A 8 -0.56 -11.22 11.40
N THR A 9 -0.53 -12.53 11.17
CA THR A 9 -1.71 -13.31 10.79
C THR A 9 -2.36 -13.91 12.03
N GLY A 10 -3.65 -13.66 12.25
CA GLY A 10 -4.45 -14.26 13.33
C GLY A 10 -5.71 -14.94 12.79
N GLU A 11 -6.48 -15.59 13.67
CA GLU A 11 -7.67 -16.40 13.30
C GLU A 11 -8.76 -15.61 12.53
N GLY A 12 -8.77 -14.27 12.62
CA GLY A 12 -9.67 -13.38 11.87
C GLY A 12 -9.11 -12.80 10.56
N GLY A 13 -7.93 -13.26 10.11
CA GLY A 13 -7.22 -12.76 8.92
C GLY A 13 -5.91 -12.03 9.23
N ALA A 14 -5.27 -11.49 8.19
CA ALA A 14 -4.04 -10.69 8.34
C ALA A 14 -4.36 -9.32 8.98
N PHE A 15 -3.72 -9.01 10.10
CA PHE A 15 -3.77 -7.70 10.73
C PHE A 15 -2.35 -7.11 10.74
N LEU A 16 -2.17 -5.89 10.24
CA LEU A 16 -0.91 -5.17 10.44
C LEU A 16 -0.90 -4.73 11.91
N ALA A 17 -0.11 -5.41 12.73
CA ALA A 17 0.34 -4.85 14.00
C ALA A 17 1.49 -3.88 13.69
N LEU A 18 1.19 -2.87 12.88
CA LEU A 18 2.12 -1.79 12.62
C LEU A 18 2.14 -0.89 13.83
N ASP A 19 3.34 -0.52 14.25
CA ASP A 19 3.52 0.63 15.10
C ASP A 19 2.77 1.85 14.49
N PRO A 20 2.05 2.66 15.28
CA PRO A 20 1.35 3.84 14.79
C PRO A 20 2.24 4.76 13.95
N VAL A 21 3.51 4.93 14.31
CA VAL A 21 4.49 5.74 13.57
C VAL A 21 4.69 5.22 12.16
N VAL A 22 4.81 3.90 12.02
CA VAL A 22 4.98 3.25 10.71
C VAL A 22 3.70 3.37 9.89
N THR A 23 2.53 3.26 10.53
CA THR A 23 1.24 3.44 9.85
C THR A 23 1.09 4.85 9.31
N GLU A 24 1.41 5.87 10.11
CA GLU A 24 1.36 7.27 9.72
C GLU A 24 2.35 7.57 8.59
N GLY A 25 3.60 7.11 8.71
CA GLY A 25 4.61 7.27 7.66
C GLY A 25 4.20 6.62 6.34
N PHE A 26 3.60 5.42 6.40
CA PHE A 26 3.07 4.75 5.21
C PHE A 26 1.96 5.57 4.55
N LEU A 27 0.99 6.05 5.33
CA LEU A 27 -0.14 6.84 4.82
C LEU A 27 0.34 8.14 4.18
N ALA A 28 1.24 8.86 4.83
CA ALA A 28 1.81 10.10 4.31
C ALA A 28 2.58 9.88 2.99
N SER A 29 3.42 8.85 2.95
CA SER A 29 4.17 8.47 1.74
C SER A 29 3.24 8.06 0.60
N ALA A 30 2.20 7.27 0.89
CA ALA A 30 1.18 6.88 -0.08
C ALA A 30 0.42 8.10 -0.63
N ASP A 31 -0.06 8.99 0.23
CA ASP A 31 -0.81 10.17 -0.18
C ASP A 31 0.03 11.11 -1.05
N ALA A 32 1.31 11.31 -0.74
CA ALA A 32 2.22 12.11 -1.55
C ALA A 32 2.35 11.56 -2.98
N GLN A 33 2.55 10.24 -3.13
CA GLN A 33 2.67 9.60 -4.45
C GLN A 33 1.36 9.64 -5.24
N ILE A 34 0.23 9.40 -4.56
CA ILE A 34 -1.09 9.44 -5.21
C ILE A 34 -1.40 10.85 -5.70
N LEU A 35 -1.19 11.88 -4.87
CA LEU A 35 -1.42 13.28 -5.26
C LEU A 35 -0.52 13.70 -6.42
N ALA A 36 0.75 13.26 -6.43
CA ALA A 36 1.67 13.54 -7.53
C ALA A 36 1.14 12.95 -8.85
N ALA A 37 0.67 11.70 -8.84
CA ALA A 37 0.08 11.06 -10.00
C ALA A 37 -1.23 11.72 -10.45
N GLU A 38 -2.12 12.07 -9.51
CA GLU A 38 -3.39 12.77 -9.79
C GLU A 38 -3.14 14.14 -10.43
N ARG A 39 -2.11 14.88 -9.98
CA ARG A 39 -1.73 16.18 -10.56
C ARG A 39 -1.22 16.07 -12.00
N LEU A 40 -0.70 14.92 -12.40
CA LEU A 40 -0.31 14.61 -13.77
C LEU A 40 -1.50 14.12 -14.63
N GLY A 41 -2.70 14.04 -14.05
CA GLY A 41 -3.91 13.58 -14.72
C GLY A 41 -4.08 12.07 -14.75
N HIS A 42 -3.30 11.32 -13.96
CA HIS A 42 -3.44 9.87 -13.86
C HIS A 42 -4.45 9.46 -12.78
N GLU A 43 -5.07 8.30 -12.96
CA GLU A 43 -5.86 7.61 -11.93
C GLU A 43 -5.05 6.42 -11.40
N PRO A 44 -4.19 6.60 -10.38
CA PRO A 44 -3.23 5.58 -9.97
C PRO A 44 -3.89 4.41 -9.24
N ALA A 45 -3.19 3.27 -9.25
CA ALA A 45 -3.47 2.12 -8.38
C ALA A 45 -2.21 1.76 -7.61
N ILE A 46 -2.37 1.27 -6.38
CA ILE A 46 -1.25 0.71 -5.62
C ILE A 46 -1.12 -0.76 -5.96
N VAL A 47 0.11 -1.20 -6.27
CA VAL A 47 0.45 -2.61 -6.45
C VAL A 47 1.34 -3.07 -5.30
N CYS A 48 1.04 -4.23 -4.72
CA CYS A 48 1.75 -4.77 -3.56
C CYS A 48 1.83 -6.32 -3.60
N SER A 49 2.40 -6.94 -2.57
CA SER A 49 2.33 -8.41 -2.44
C SER A 49 0.90 -8.85 -2.06
N ALA A 50 0.51 -10.07 -2.46
CA ALA A 50 -0.80 -10.62 -2.15
C ALA A 50 -1.13 -10.63 -0.65
N SER A 51 -0.12 -10.89 0.19
CA SER A 51 -0.26 -10.88 1.66
C SER A 51 -0.53 -9.49 2.25
N LEU A 52 -0.04 -8.42 1.61
CA LEU A 52 -0.21 -7.04 2.10
C LEU A 52 -1.50 -6.37 1.61
N ARG A 53 -2.00 -6.81 0.45
CA ARG A 53 -3.17 -6.21 -0.23
C ARG A 53 -4.37 -5.93 0.68
N PRO A 54 -4.93 -6.91 1.44
CA PRO A 54 -6.14 -6.65 2.24
C PRO A 54 -5.89 -5.59 3.31
N VAL A 55 -4.68 -5.54 3.86
CA VAL A 55 -4.37 -4.61 4.94
C VAL A 55 -4.11 -3.20 4.41
N ILE A 56 -3.33 -3.07 3.32
CA ILE A 56 -3.14 -1.77 2.64
C ILE A 56 -4.48 -1.20 2.19
N LYS A 57 -5.36 -2.03 1.61
CA LYS A 57 -6.71 -1.58 1.21
C LYS A 57 -7.51 -1.08 2.39
N ARG A 58 -7.47 -1.77 3.54
CA ARG A 58 -8.18 -1.34 4.75
C ARG A 58 -7.66 -0.01 5.28
N LEU A 59 -6.34 0.16 5.36
CA LEU A 59 -5.71 1.40 5.84
C LEU A 59 -6.11 2.59 4.96
N LEU A 60 -5.99 2.44 3.64
CA LEU A 60 -6.26 3.54 2.71
C LEU A 60 -7.75 3.80 2.50
N ARG A 61 -8.65 2.85 2.82
CA ARG A 61 -10.09 3.03 2.63
C ARG A 61 -10.66 4.20 3.43
N ALA A 62 -10.05 4.55 4.58
CA ALA A 62 -10.50 5.66 5.42
C ALA A 62 -10.36 7.02 4.72
N GLY A 63 -9.24 7.27 4.03
CA GLY A 63 -8.99 8.54 3.32
C GLY A 63 -9.23 8.48 1.80
N ARG A 64 -9.12 7.28 1.20
CA ARG A 64 -9.12 7.06 -0.27
C ARG A 64 -10.03 5.88 -0.65
N PRO A 65 -11.36 5.95 -0.42
CA PRO A 65 -12.26 4.81 -0.61
C PRO A 65 -12.26 4.24 -2.04
N ARG A 66 -12.04 5.10 -3.05
CA ARG A 66 -12.05 4.75 -4.49
C ARG A 66 -10.71 4.22 -5.00
N LEU A 67 -9.61 4.39 -4.26
CA LEU A 67 -8.29 3.95 -4.71
C LEU A 67 -8.23 2.43 -4.86
N ARG A 68 -7.75 1.97 -6.01
CA ARG A 68 -7.53 0.55 -6.27
C ARG A 68 -6.23 0.09 -5.61
N VAL A 69 -6.30 -1.04 -4.91
CA VAL A 69 -5.13 -1.70 -4.32
C VAL A 69 -5.13 -3.12 -4.86
N LEU A 70 -4.10 -3.43 -5.64
CA LEU A 70 -3.90 -4.69 -6.33
C LEU A 70 -2.67 -5.39 -5.76
N SER A 71 -2.68 -6.70 -5.85
CA SER A 71 -1.52 -7.55 -5.67
C SER A 71 -0.88 -7.83 -7.03
N PHE A 72 0.42 -8.14 -7.04
CA PHE A 72 1.08 -8.60 -8.26
C PHE A 72 0.40 -9.82 -8.91
N ALA A 73 -0.30 -10.65 -8.13
CA ALA A 73 -1.05 -11.81 -8.65
C ALA A 73 -2.36 -11.43 -9.37
N GLU A 74 -2.92 -10.25 -9.10
CA GLU A 74 -4.11 -9.73 -9.79
C GLU A 74 -3.75 -9.06 -11.13
N LEU A 75 -2.46 -8.82 -11.40
CA LEU A 75 -2.00 -8.31 -12.69
C LEU A 75 -2.00 -9.45 -13.70
N THR A 76 -2.90 -9.37 -14.69
CA THR A 76 -2.92 -10.32 -15.80
C THR A 76 -1.66 -10.17 -16.64
N SER A 77 -1.09 -11.28 -17.11
CA SER A 77 0.04 -11.27 -18.03
C SER A 77 -0.30 -10.44 -19.28
N GLY A 78 0.50 -9.41 -19.55
CA GLY A 78 0.35 -8.55 -20.75
C GLY A 78 -0.20 -7.15 -20.48
N VAL A 79 -0.57 -6.80 -19.24
CA VAL A 79 -0.91 -5.41 -18.90
C VAL A 79 0.38 -4.62 -18.66
N PRO A 80 0.68 -3.56 -19.45
CA PRO A 80 1.82 -2.70 -19.18
C PRO A 80 1.58 -1.95 -17.86
N VAL A 81 2.56 -2.01 -16.97
CA VAL A 81 2.56 -1.26 -15.71
C VAL A 81 3.58 -0.14 -15.83
N GLU A 82 3.11 1.09 -15.72
CA GLU A 82 3.98 2.26 -15.62
C GLU A 82 4.21 2.60 -14.14
N PRO A 83 5.45 2.47 -13.63
CA PRO A 83 5.74 2.83 -12.25
C PRO A 83 5.75 4.36 -12.09
N LEU A 84 4.72 4.90 -11.45
CA LEU A 84 4.62 6.34 -11.14
C LEU A 84 5.42 6.75 -9.90
N GLY A 85 5.77 5.79 -9.04
CA GLY A 85 6.48 6.04 -7.78
C GLY A 85 6.56 4.81 -6.89
N VAL A 86 7.25 4.95 -5.76
CA VAL A 86 7.42 3.88 -4.76
C VAL A 86 7.04 4.42 -3.38
N ILE A 87 6.25 3.65 -2.63
CA ILE A 87 5.90 3.96 -1.25
C ILE A 87 6.92 3.27 -0.34
N THR A 88 7.75 4.06 0.31
CA THR A 88 8.72 3.60 1.31
C THR A 88 8.30 4.06 2.69
N VAL A 89 8.61 3.24 3.70
CA VAL A 89 8.44 3.58 5.12
C VAL A 89 9.75 3.24 5.79
N GLU A 90 10.32 4.21 6.49
CA GLU A 90 11.49 3.97 7.33
C GLU A 90 11.02 3.32 8.62
N LEU A 91 11.53 2.13 8.90
CA LEU A 91 11.40 1.52 10.22
C LEU A 91 12.62 1.98 11.01
N GLU A 92 12.49 3.02 11.84
CA GLU A 92 13.47 3.24 12.90
C GLU A 92 13.37 2.05 13.86
N ASN A 93 14.53 1.48 14.21
CA ASN A 93 14.62 0.24 14.98
C ASN A 93 13.84 0.38 16.30
N ALA A 94 12.76 -0.39 16.44
CA ALA A 94 12.13 -0.66 17.73
C ALA A 94 13.09 -1.42 18.65
#